data_AF-A0A4P6WWD3-F1
#
_entry.id   AF-A0A4P6WWD3-F1
#
_cell.length_a   1.000
_cell.length_b   1.000
_cell.length_c   1.000
_cell.angle_alpha   90.00
_cell.angle_beta   90.00
_cell.angle_gamma   90.00
#
_symmetry.space_group_name_H-M   'P 1'
#
loop_
_entity.id
_entity.type
_entity.pdbx_description
1 polymer ?
#
loop_
_entity_poly.entity_id
_entity_poly.type
_entity_poly.pdbx_seq_one_letter_code
_entity_poly.pdbx_strand_id
1 'polypeptide(L)'
;MNTSVSMLPSPSPLQATPGTRVRRSWVLAVLYVALSATNAQAGDADTERENLARIASEIERVQVMVSEAAQTAPTGERVKFRYDWLLRDLGQLREGITSHVDAPRQPRPVPPLRGDYRQ
;
A
#
# COMPACT_ATOMS: atom_id res chain seq x y z
N MET A 1 39.53 -12.16 -59.81
CA MET A 1 38.11 -11.77 -59.64
C MET A 1 37.56 -12.50 -58.42
N ASN A 2 37.04 -11.70 -57.50
CA ASN A 2 36.44 -12.04 -56.21
C ASN A 2 35.08 -12.74 -56.43
N THR A 3 34.67 -13.68 -55.58
CA THR A 3 33.50 -13.51 -54.68
C THR A 3 33.16 -14.79 -53.90
N SER A 4 32.95 -14.57 -52.61
CA SER A 4 32.72 -15.51 -51.52
C SER A 4 31.39 -16.28 -51.60
N VAL A 5 31.42 -17.49 -51.04
CA VAL A 5 30.26 -18.38 -50.82
C VAL A 5 29.26 -17.71 -49.86
N SER A 6 28.00 -17.68 -50.26
CA SER A 6 26.86 -17.08 -49.55
C SER A 6 26.60 -17.77 -48.20
N MET A 7 26.64 -16.96 -47.15
CA MET A 7 26.27 -17.31 -45.77
C MET A 7 24.74 -17.28 -45.62
N LEU A 8 24.16 -18.41 -45.20
CA LEU A 8 22.76 -18.53 -44.76
C LEU A 8 22.55 -17.68 -43.48
N PRO A 9 21.50 -16.84 -43.37
CA PRO A 9 21.09 -16.30 -42.08
C PRO A 9 20.19 -17.30 -41.32
N SER A 10 20.63 -17.71 -40.14
CA SER A 10 19.85 -18.48 -39.16
C SER A 10 18.62 -17.67 -38.67
N PRO A 11 17.47 -18.32 -38.38
CA PRO A 11 16.33 -17.64 -37.78
C PRO A 11 16.61 -17.31 -36.31
N SER A 12 16.46 -16.04 -35.93
CA SER A 12 16.53 -15.59 -34.54
C SER A 12 15.41 -16.23 -33.71
N PRO A 13 15.70 -16.72 -32.48
CA PRO A 13 14.64 -17.20 -31.60
C PRO A 13 13.83 -16.03 -31.03
N LEU A 14 12.50 -16.14 -31.14
CA LEU A 14 11.51 -15.28 -30.50
C LEU A 14 11.79 -15.22 -28.98
N GLN A 15 12.09 -14.02 -28.47
CA GLN A 15 12.12 -13.79 -27.03
C GLN A 15 10.67 -13.67 -26.53
N ALA A 16 10.20 -14.69 -25.81
CA ALA A 16 8.94 -14.65 -25.09
C ALA A 16 9.12 -13.89 -23.76
N THR A 17 8.38 -12.81 -23.57
CA THR A 17 8.33 -12.06 -22.31
C THR A 17 7.54 -12.85 -21.25
N PRO A 18 8.06 -13.06 -20.03
CA PRO A 18 7.24 -13.58 -18.94
C PRO A 18 6.26 -12.51 -18.44
N GLY A 19 4.98 -12.68 -18.77
CA GLY A 19 3.88 -11.88 -18.27
C GLY A 19 3.65 -12.07 -16.76
N THR A 20 3.91 -11.00 -16.02
CA THR A 20 3.19 -10.47 -14.85
C THR A 20 2.30 -11.45 -14.07
N ARG A 21 2.89 -12.15 -13.10
CA ARG A 21 2.16 -12.96 -12.11
C ARG A 21 1.92 -12.21 -10.78
N VAL A 22 1.67 -10.89 -10.84
CA VAL A 22 1.53 -10.03 -9.63
C VAL A 22 0.06 -9.83 -9.20
N ARG A 23 -0.92 -10.14 -10.06
CA ARG A 23 -2.35 -9.84 -9.81
C ARG A 23 -2.99 -10.64 -8.67
N ARG A 24 -2.44 -11.81 -8.31
CA ARG A 24 -3.04 -12.69 -7.28
C ARG A 24 -2.65 -12.29 -5.85
N SER A 25 -1.53 -11.61 -5.67
CA SER A 25 -1.02 -11.25 -4.33
C SER A 25 -1.86 -10.15 -3.67
N TRP A 26 -2.40 -9.22 -4.47
CA TRP A 26 -3.20 -8.11 -3.97
C TRP A 26 -4.55 -8.54 -3.40
N VAL A 27 -5.20 -9.54 -4.01
CA VAL A 27 -6.50 -10.04 -3.53
C VAL A 27 -6.38 -10.69 -2.16
N LEU A 28 -5.26 -11.39 -1.91
CA LEU A 28 -5.00 -12.02 -0.60
C LEU A 28 -4.70 -10.98 0.48
N ALA A 29 -4.00 -9.90 0.14
CA ALA A 29 -3.74 -8.80 1.07
C ALA A 29 -5.04 -8.07 1.48
N VAL A 30 -5.92 -7.79 0.52
CA VAL A 30 -7.23 -7.17 0.79
C VAL A 30 -8.13 -8.11 1.62
N LEU A 31 -8.13 -9.40 1.31
CA LEU A 31 -8.93 -10.39 2.03
C LEU A 31 -8.45 -10.58 3.48
N TYR A 32 -7.13 -10.53 3.71
CA TYR A 32 -6.56 -10.61 5.06
C TYR A 32 -6.98 -9.41 5.92
N VAL A 33 -6.90 -8.19 5.38
CA VAL A 33 -7.37 -6.97 6.07
C VAL A 33 -8.86 -7.05 6.40
N ALA A 34 -9.68 -7.57 5.49
CA ALA A 34 -11.12 -7.71 5.72
C ALA A 34 -11.46 -8.75 6.81
N LEU A 35 -10.68 -9.82 6.93
CA LEU A 35 -10.97 -10.90 7.89
C LEU A 35 -10.59 -10.54 9.33
N SER A 36 -9.61 -9.64 9.52
CA SER A 36 -9.20 -9.16 10.85
C SER A 36 -10.26 -8.30 11.57
N ALA A 37 -11.32 -7.85 10.89
CA ALA A 37 -12.29 -6.89 11.42
C ALA A 37 -13.43 -7.51 12.27
N THR A 38 -13.33 -8.78 12.71
CA THR A 38 -14.51 -9.53 13.18
C THR A 38 -14.69 -9.70 14.70
N ASN A 39 -13.88 -9.10 15.60
CA ASN A 39 -14.04 -9.33 17.05
C ASN A 39 -13.91 -8.08 17.93
N ALA A 40 -14.87 -7.16 17.82
CA ALA A 40 -14.93 -5.93 18.62
C ALA A 40 -15.14 -6.17 20.14
N GLN A 41 -14.05 -6.26 20.90
CA GLN A 41 -13.99 -5.97 22.34
C GLN A 41 -13.35 -4.59 22.57
N ALA A 42 -13.49 -3.96 23.75
CA ALA A 42 -12.92 -2.62 23.97
C ALA A 42 -11.39 -2.53 23.76
N GLY A 43 -10.65 -3.64 23.94
CA GLY A 43 -9.23 -3.72 23.55
C GLY A 43 -9.03 -3.84 22.04
N ASP A 44 -10.02 -4.37 21.32
CA ASP A 44 -10.05 -4.44 19.86
C ASP A 44 -10.19 -3.03 19.24
N ALA A 45 -10.95 -2.11 19.85
CA ALA A 45 -11.06 -0.74 19.34
C ALA A 45 -9.75 0.07 19.47
N ASP A 46 -9.03 -0.08 20.57
CA ASP A 46 -7.70 0.54 20.72
C ASP A 46 -6.67 -0.14 19.80
N THR A 47 -6.75 -1.47 19.64
CA THR A 47 -5.92 -2.24 18.70
C THR A 47 -6.19 -1.87 17.24
N GLU A 48 -7.45 -1.71 16.86
CA GLU A 48 -7.89 -1.27 15.54
C GLU A 48 -7.34 0.14 15.25
N ARG A 49 -7.47 1.08 16.18
CA ARG A 49 -6.89 2.43 16.04
C ARG A 49 -5.38 2.39 15.88
N GLU A 50 -4.67 1.56 16.65
CA GLU A 50 -3.23 1.39 16.51
C GLU A 50 -2.87 0.82 15.12
N ASN A 51 -3.58 -0.19 14.65
CA ASN A 51 -3.40 -0.75 13.33
C ASN A 51 -3.66 0.28 12.22
N LEU A 52 -4.72 1.07 12.34
CA LEU A 52 -5.05 2.15 11.42
C LEU A 52 -3.97 3.24 11.41
N ALA A 53 -3.45 3.64 12.57
CA ALA A 53 -2.33 4.58 12.66
C ALA A 53 -1.06 4.04 11.98
N ARG A 54 -0.77 2.74 12.16
CA ARG A 54 0.34 2.07 11.45
C ARG A 54 0.12 2.10 9.94
N ILE A 55 -1.09 1.78 9.46
CA ILE A 55 -1.42 1.83 8.03
C ILE A 55 -1.22 3.25 7.47
N ALA A 56 -1.68 4.28 8.17
CA ALA A 56 -1.47 5.67 7.75
C ALA A 56 0.02 6.02 7.61
N SER A 57 0.87 5.54 8.52
CA SER A 57 2.33 5.72 8.45
C SER A 57 2.98 4.96 7.29
N GLU A 58 2.51 3.75 6.97
CA GLU A 58 3.01 3.00 5.82
C GLU A 58 2.60 3.68 4.50
N ILE A 59 1.39 4.24 4.40
CA ILE A 59 0.95 5.02 3.23
C ILE A 59 1.85 6.24 3.03
N GLU A 60 2.30 6.89 4.09
CA GLU A 60 3.28 7.99 4.00
C GLU A 60 4.62 7.52 3.43
N ARG A 61 5.15 6.38 3.90
CA ARG A 61 6.37 5.79 3.31
C ARG A 61 6.18 5.45 1.83
N VAL A 62 5.02 4.94 1.44
CA VAL A 62 4.70 4.67 0.03
C VAL A 62 4.67 5.97 -0.78
N GLN A 63 4.11 7.06 -0.26
CA GLN A 63 4.12 8.35 -0.94
C GLN A 63 5.55 8.84 -1.22
N VAL A 64 6.49 8.65 -0.28
CA VAL A 64 7.91 8.96 -0.50
C VAL A 64 8.49 8.10 -1.63
N MET A 65 8.29 6.78 -1.59
CA MET A 65 8.76 5.88 -2.66
C MET A 65 8.18 6.24 -4.03
N VAL A 66 6.90 6.62 -4.09
CA VAL A 66 6.22 7.07 -5.32
C VAL A 66 6.85 8.38 -5.83
N SER A 67 7.20 9.30 -4.93
CA SER A 67 7.85 10.57 -5.28
C SER A 67 9.27 10.37 -5.84
N GLU A 68 10.03 9.42 -5.29
CA GLU A 68 11.36 9.05 -5.78
C GLU A 68 11.27 8.36 -7.15
N ALA A 69 10.29 7.46 -7.32
CA ALA A 69 10.02 6.83 -8.61
C ALA A 69 9.60 7.86 -9.68
N ALA A 70 8.83 8.88 -9.31
CA ALA A 70 8.43 9.95 -10.23
C ALA A 70 9.64 10.77 -10.72
N GLN A 71 10.65 11.00 -9.86
CA GLN A 71 11.86 11.75 -10.21
C GLN A 71 12.77 11.00 -11.19
N THR A 72 12.72 9.66 -11.17
CA THR A 72 13.55 8.79 -12.02
C THR A 72 12.80 8.25 -13.25
N ALA A 73 11.56 8.70 -13.46
CA ALA A 73 10.70 8.20 -14.52
C ALA A 73 11.25 8.48 -15.94
N PRO A 74 11.19 7.52 -16.87
CA PRO A 74 11.62 7.71 -18.25
C PRO A 74 10.86 8.85 -18.96
N THR A 75 11.59 9.77 -19.59
CA THR A 75 11.00 10.96 -20.23
C THR A 75 10.55 10.73 -21.67
N GLY A 76 11.07 9.68 -22.33
CA GLY A 76 10.87 9.40 -23.76
C GLY A 76 9.68 8.49 -24.11
N GLU A 77 8.93 8.01 -23.12
CA GLU A 77 7.79 7.13 -23.34
C GLU A 77 6.55 7.93 -23.79
N ARG A 78 5.84 7.40 -24.80
CA ARG A 78 4.62 8.03 -25.35
C ARG A 78 3.46 8.03 -24.34
N VAL A 79 3.40 7.04 -23.46
CA VAL A 79 2.39 6.93 -22.40
C VAL A 79 3.11 7.03 -21.07
N LYS A 80 2.74 8.02 -20.25
CA LYS A 80 3.38 8.27 -18.95
C LYS A 80 2.48 7.81 -17.82
N PHE A 81 3.07 7.16 -16.82
CA PHE A 81 2.37 6.85 -15.57
C PHE A 81 2.03 8.14 -14.81
N ARG A 82 0.81 8.23 -14.28
CA ARG A 82 0.28 9.41 -13.59
C ARG A 82 0.61 9.38 -12.09
N TYR A 83 1.87 9.63 -11.76
CA TYR A 83 2.35 9.70 -10.38
C TYR A 83 1.56 10.72 -9.53
N ASP A 84 1.14 11.83 -10.13
CA ASP A 84 0.34 12.85 -9.48
C ASP A 84 -1.04 12.34 -9.01
N TRP A 85 -1.66 11.47 -9.79
CA TRP A 85 -2.94 10.85 -9.42
C TRP A 85 -2.75 9.85 -8.28
N LEU A 86 -1.74 8.99 -8.38
CA LEU A 86 -1.45 8.03 -7.32
C LEU A 86 -1.13 8.72 -5.98
N LEU A 87 -0.33 9.80 -6.00
CA LEU A 87 -0.04 10.57 -4.80
C LEU A 87 -1.29 11.20 -4.19
N ARG A 88 -2.21 11.71 -5.02
CA ARG A 88 -3.49 12.24 -4.55
C ARG A 88 -4.34 11.16 -3.88
N ASP A 89 -4.47 10.00 -4.53
CA ASP A 89 -5.27 8.89 -4.01
C ASP A 89 -4.71 8.38 -2.68
N LEU A 90 -3.39 8.21 -2.57
CA LEU A 90 -2.72 7.85 -1.31
C LEU A 90 -2.93 8.92 -0.22
N GLY A 91 -2.90 10.20 -0.60
CA GLY A 91 -3.21 11.30 0.31
C GLY A 91 -4.63 11.21 0.86
N GLN A 92 -5.61 10.97 -0.01
CA GLN A 92 -7.02 10.83 0.38
C GLN A 92 -7.25 9.61 1.29
N LEU A 93 -6.62 8.47 0.99
CA LEU A 93 -6.70 7.28 1.83
C LEU A 93 -6.12 7.56 3.23
N ARG A 94 -4.94 8.18 3.30
CA ARG A 94 -4.32 8.55 4.58
C ARG A 94 -5.22 9.50 5.36
N GLU A 95 -5.74 10.53 4.73
CA GLU A 95 -6.62 11.52 5.35
C GLU A 95 -7.90 10.89 5.93
N GLY A 96 -8.53 9.98 5.18
CA GLY A 96 -9.70 9.24 5.65
C GLY A 96 -9.40 8.41 6.91
N ILE A 97 -8.23 7.75 6.93
CA ILE A 97 -7.79 6.97 8.09
C ILE A 97 -7.50 7.87 9.28
N THR A 98 -6.72 8.94 9.11
CA THR A 98 -6.37 9.85 10.21
C THR A 98 -7.60 10.53 10.79
N SER A 99 -8.53 10.96 9.94
CA SER A 99 -9.81 11.54 10.38
C SER A 99 -10.62 10.56 11.23
N HIS A 100 -10.58 9.27 10.92
CA HIS A 100 -11.27 8.25 11.71
C HIS A 100 -10.57 8.00 13.05
N VAL A 101 -9.23 7.89 13.04
CA VAL A 101 -8.42 7.69 14.25
C VAL A 101 -8.55 8.86 15.21
N ASP A 102 -8.66 10.10 14.72
CA ASP A 102 -8.74 11.32 15.53
C ASP A 102 -10.16 11.65 16.01
N ALA A 103 -11.18 10.88 15.58
CA ALA A 103 -12.56 11.14 15.95
C ALA A 103 -12.78 11.18 17.48
N PRO A 104 -13.54 12.15 18.01
CA PRO A 104 -13.75 12.34 19.45
C PRO A 104 -14.26 11.08 20.16
N ARG A 105 -13.70 10.80 21.34
CA ARG A 105 -14.07 9.64 22.17
C ARG A 105 -15.08 10.06 23.23
N GLN A 106 -16.07 9.20 23.50
CA GLN A 106 -16.85 9.34 24.73
C GLN A 106 -15.97 8.99 25.95
N PRO A 107 -16.08 9.72 27.06
CA PRO A 107 -15.37 9.38 28.29
C PRO A 107 -15.75 7.98 28.76
N ARG A 108 -14.76 7.14 29.08
CA ARG A 108 -15.03 5.82 29.67
C ARG A 108 -15.63 6.03 31.07
N PRO A 109 -16.76 5.38 31.41
CA PRO A 109 -17.24 5.35 32.78
C PRO A 109 -16.15 4.75 33.67
N VAL A 110 -15.61 5.53 34.59
CA VAL A 110 -14.70 5.03 35.61
C VAL A 110 -15.53 4.32 36.69
N PRO A 111 -15.23 3.06 37.05
CA PRO A 111 -15.85 2.44 38.21
C PRO A 111 -15.61 3.33 39.44
N PRO A 112 -16.61 3.50 40.33
CA PRO A 112 -16.41 4.27 41.55
C PRO A 112 -15.28 3.62 42.36
N LEU A 113 -14.31 4.43 42.82
CA LEU A 113 -13.25 3.95 43.69
C LEU A 113 -13.89 3.41 44.98
N ARG A 114 -13.69 2.12 45.27
CA ARG A 114 -14.01 1.57 46.60
C ARG A 114 -13.01 2.17 47.57
N GLY A 115 -13.51 2.89 48.56
CA GLY A 115 -12.74 3.73 49.47
C GLY A 115 -11.90 2.98 50.50
N ASP A 116 -11.08 2.01 50.07
CA ASP A 116 -10.19 1.22 50.94
C ASP A 116 -8.78 1.86 51.09
N TYR A 117 -8.61 3.11 50.65
CA TYR A 117 -7.33 3.84 50.70
C TYR A 117 -6.91 4.32 52.11
N ARG A 118 -7.60 3.89 53.16
CA ARG A 118 -7.31 4.28 54.55
C ARG A 118 -7.39 3.07 55.47
N GLN A 119 -6.32 2.29 55.53
CA GLN A 119 -5.94 1.52 56.71
C GLN A 119 -4.50 1.88 57.08
#